data_AF-A0A940YAW0-F1
#
_entry.id   AF-A0A940YAW0-F1
#
_cell.length_a   1.000
_cell.length_b   1.000
_cell.length_c   1.000
_cell.angle_alpha   90.00
_cell.angle_beta   90.00
_cell.angle_gamma   90.00
#
_symmetry.space_group_name_H-M   'P 1'
#
loop_
_entity.id
_entity.type
_entity.pdbx_description
1 polymer ?
#
loop_
_entity_poly.entity_id
_entity_poly.type
_entity_poly.pdbx_seq_one_letter_code
_entity_poly.pdbx_strand_id
1 'polypeptide(L)'
;MALPLAIALAGCGGGGNELGPAEAVWASPDAVKVGAKGSCFVGIGPTVHVYGGKPPYVLKNAAPLAMSLDRARVNMPGEGFTLTFNGVCLTDMPITIEDAEGRLLAVPISNAPI
;
A
#
# COMPACT_ATOMS: atom_id res chain seq x y z
N MET A 1 4.40 -41.77 -29.90
CA MET A 1 4.39 -41.06 -28.62
C MET A 1 5.40 -39.91 -28.71
N ALA A 2 4.92 -38.69 -28.85
CA ALA A 2 5.69 -37.47 -28.63
C ALA A 2 4.67 -36.35 -28.38
N LEU A 3 4.70 -35.79 -27.17
CA LEU A 3 3.79 -34.76 -26.68
C LEU A 3 4.58 -33.45 -26.60
N PRO A 4 4.24 -32.39 -27.35
CA PRO A 4 4.75 -31.07 -27.06
C PRO A 4 3.68 -30.23 -26.37
N LEU A 5 3.87 -30.10 -25.06
CA LEU A 5 3.86 -28.87 -24.27
C LEU A 5 3.01 -27.69 -24.80
N ALA A 6 1.87 -27.47 -24.16
CA ALA A 6 1.07 -26.26 -24.28
C ALA A 6 1.79 -25.07 -23.63
N ILE A 7 2.02 -24.00 -24.41
CA ILE A 7 2.48 -22.71 -23.90
C ILE A 7 1.23 -21.89 -23.59
N ALA A 8 0.85 -21.83 -22.32
CA ALA A 8 -0.15 -20.89 -21.85
C ALA A 8 0.50 -19.50 -21.71
N LEU A 9 0.23 -18.60 -22.65
CA LEU A 9 0.43 -17.17 -22.42
C LEU A 9 -0.70 -16.70 -21.48
N ALA A 10 -0.44 -16.70 -20.17
CA ALA A 10 -1.17 -15.86 -19.24
C ALA A 10 -0.74 -14.41 -19.50
N GLY A 11 -1.45 -13.74 -20.41
CA GLY A 11 -1.31 -12.31 -20.62
C GLY A 11 -1.65 -11.56 -19.33
N CYS A 12 -0.67 -10.81 -18.82
CA CYS A 12 -0.81 -9.86 -17.74
C CYS A 12 -1.98 -8.90 -18.03
N GLY A 13 -3.02 -8.96 -17.21
CA GLY A 13 -4.18 -8.06 -17.28
C GLY A 13 -3.78 -6.63 -16.93
N GLY A 14 -3.40 -5.86 -17.94
CA GLY A 14 -3.17 -4.42 -17.85
C GLY A 14 -4.42 -3.66 -18.26
N GLY A 15 -5.36 -3.50 -17.33
CA GLY A 15 -6.60 -2.76 -17.53
C GLY A 15 -7.22 -2.42 -16.19
N GLY A 16 -6.46 -1.72 -15.34
CA GLY A 16 -6.92 -1.28 -14.03
C GLY A 16 -7.91 -0.15 -14.19
N ASN A 17 -9.19 -0.49 -14.19
CA ASN A 17 -10.28 0.41 -13.89
C ASN A 17 -9.94 1.10 -12.55
N GLU A 18 -9.49 2.35 -12.63
CA GLU A 18 -9.18 3.27 -11.52
C GLU A 18 -10.39 3.59 -10.63
N LEU A 19 -11.46 2.82 -10.76
CA LEU A 19 -12.72 2.95 -10.03
C LEU A 19 -12.97 1.76 -9.10
N GLY A 20 -12.24 0.64 -9.23
CA GLY A 20 -12.52 -0.59 -8.48
C GLY A 20 -14.01 -1.00 -8.52
N PRO A 21 -14.43 -2.00 -7.74
CA PRO A 21 -15.80 -2.03 -7.26
C PRO A 21 -15.97 -0.85 -6.30
N ALA A 22 -16.98 0.00 -6.49
CA ALA A 22 -17.23 1.15 -5.60
C ALA A 22 -17.34 0.75 -4.11
N GLU A 23 -17.67 -0.50 -3.86
CA GLU A 23 -17.86 -1.10 -2.54
C GLU A 23 -16.54 -1.53 -1.86
N ALA A 24 -15.47 -1.75 -2.62
CA ALA A 24 -14.19 -2.21 -2.09
C ALA A 24 -13.24 -1.03 -1.84
N VAL A 25 -12.63 -1.00 -0.67
CA VAL A 25 -11.56 -0.05 -0.33
C VAL A 25 -10.28 -0.52 -1.02
N TRP A 26 -9.60 0.39 -1.72
CA TRP A 26 -8.29 0.13 -2.33
C TRP A 26 -7.38 1.36 -2.19
N ALA A 27 -6.07 1.18 -2.42
CA ALA A 27 -5.08 2.24 -2.30
C ALA A 27 -4.12 2.26 -3.48
N SER A 28 -3.55 3.44 -3.74
CA SER A 28 -2.49 3.63 -4.73
C SER A 28 -1.33 4.44 -4.13
N PRO A 29 -0.10 3.90 -4.12
CA PRO A 29 0.23 2.53 -4.49
C PRO A 29 -0.40 1.49 -3.53
N ASP A 30 -0.55 0.25 -4.00
CA ASP A 30 -1.07 -0.88 -3.22
C ASP A 30 0.00 -1.53 -2.32
N ALA A 31 1.27 -1.21 -2.55
CA ALA A 31 2.41 -1.53 -1.70
C ALA A 31 3.48 -0.43 -1.77
N VAL A 32 4.23 -0.22 -0.68
CA VAL A 32 5.33 0.75 -0.64
C VAL A 32 6.64 0.02 -0.41
N LYS A 33 7.63 0.29 -1.27
CA LYS A 33 9.01 -0.18 -1.11
C LYS A 33 9.95 1.00 -1.22
N VAL A 34 10.73 1.24 -0.17
CA VAL A 34 11.77 2.28 -0.14
C VAL A 34 13.10 1.69 0.34
N GLY A 35 14.19 2.38 0.05
CA GLY A 35 15.51 1.96 0.48
C GLY A 35 16.57 3.04 0.25
N ALA A 36 17.71 2.89 0.92
CA ALA A 36 18.88 3.74 0.75
C ALA A 36 20.15 2.89 0.61
N LYS A 37 21.23 3.46 0.07
CA LYS A 37 22.46 2.72 -0.16
C LYS A 37 23.12 2.32 1.16
N GLY A 38 23.18 1.01 1.42
CA GLY A 38 23.85 0.45 2.60
C GLY A 38 23.14 0.71 3.95
N SER A 39 21.94 1.29 3.94
CA SER A 39 21.13 1.50 5.14
C SER A 39 19.64 1.58 4.79
N CYS A 40 18.78 1.54 5.80
CA CYS A 40 17.35 1.77 5.60
C CYS A 40 17.05 3.27 5.47
N PHE A 41 16.09 3.59 4.61
CA PHE A 41 15.72 4.95 4.25
C PHE A 41 15.25 5.76 5.48
N VAL A 42 15.62 7.03 5.52
CA VAL A 42 15.22 8.03 6.53
C VAL A 42 14.63 9.23 5.80
N GLY A 43 13.48 9.72 6.25
CA GLY A 43 12.86 10.94 5.75
C GLY A 43 11.47 10.72 5.18
N ILE A 44 10.99 11.72 4.44
CA ILE A 44 9.65 11.73 3.84
C ILE A 44 9.62 10.73 2.69
N GLY A 45 8.72 9.76 2.79
CA GLY A 45 8.45 8.74 1.79
C GLY A 45 7.30 9.10 0.85
N PRO A 46 6.76 8.11 0.12
CA PRO A 46 5.66 8.32 -0.80
C PRO A 46 4.35 8.61 -0.06
N THR A 47 3.45 9.29 -0.77
CA THR A 47 2.05 9.46 -0.39
C THR A 47 1.23 8.29 -0.92
N VAL A 48 0.38 7.73 -0.06
CA VAL A 48 -0.58 6.68 -0.41
C VAL A 48 -1.96 7.29 -0.45
N HIS A 49 -2.66 7.14 -1.58
CA HIS A 49 -4.02 7.63 -1.81
C HIS A 49 -5.03 6.49 -1.59
N VAL A 50 -6.17 6.81 -0.99
CA VAL A 50 -7.22 5.83 -0.63
C VAL A 50 -8.48 6.07 -1.45
N TYR A 51 -9.07 5.02 -2.02
CA TYR A 51 -10.24 5.09 -2.90
C TYR A 51 -11.24 3.98 -2.58
N GLY A 52 -12.48 4.13 -3.09
CA GLY A 52 -13.56 3.18 -2.91
C GLY A 52 -14.03 3.01 -1.46
N GLY A 53 -15.03 2.19 -1.22
CA GLY A 53 -15.62 2.00 0.12
C GLY A 53 -16.29 3.26 0.67
N LYS A 54 -16.36 3.38 2.00
CA LYS A 54 -17.09 4.48 2.66
C LYS A 54 -16.21 5.31 3.59
N PRO A 55 -15.91 6.58 3.27
CA PRO A 55 -15.18 7.46 4.17
C PRO A 55 -15.99 7.75 5.45
N PRO A 56 -15.34 8.20 6.54
CA PRO A 56 -13.89 8.41 6.68
C PRO A 56 -13.11 7.10 6.85
N TYR A 57 -11.84 7.10 6.44
CA TYR A 57 -10.92 6.00 6.62
C TYR A 57 -10.01 6.24 7.84
N VAL A 58 -9.85 5.23 8.68
CA VAL A 58 -8.95 5.22 9.83
C VAL A 58 -7.67 4.49 9.45
N LEU A 59 -6.53 5.12 9.73
CA LEU A 59 -5.20 4.56 9.44
C LEU A 59 -4.59 3.98 10.72
N LYS A 60 -4.09 2.75 10.66
CA LYS A 60 -3.37 2.09 11.76
C LYS A 60 -1.99 1.67 11.27
N ASN A 61 -0.97 2.08 12.00
CA ASN A 61 0.42 1.79 11.69
C ASN A 61 0.94 0.64 12.56
N ALA A 62 1.31 -0.48 11.94
CA ALA A 62 1.84 -1.65 12.66
C ALA A 62 3.29 -1.51 13.14
N ALA A 63 4.02 -0.48 12.69
CA ALA A 63 5.43 -0.25 13.03
C ALA A 63 5.71 1.22 13.42
N PRO A 64 5.13 1.73 14.52
CA PRO A 64 5.26 3.14 14.91
C PRO A 64 6.69 3.57 15.29
N LEU A 65 7.57 2.61 15.62
CA LEU A 65 9.00 2.90 15.85
C LEU A 65 9.76 3.14 14.54
N ALA A 66 9.28 2.56 13.43
CA ALA A 66 9.98 2.54 12.16
C ALA A 66 9.47 3.59 11.16
N MET A 67 8.17 3.91 11.23
CA MET A 67 7.53 4.88 10.37
C MET A 67 6.45 5.66 11.12
N SER A 68 6.14 6.87 10.64
CA SER A 68 5.00 7.67 11.08
C SER A 68 4.12 8.07 9.89
N LEU A 69 2.88 8.42 10.17
CA LEU A 69 1.91 8.93 9.20
C LEU A 69 1.67 10.41 9.50
N ASP A 70 1.53 11.25 8.47
CA ASP A 70 1.20 12.67 8.63
C ASP A 70 -0.20 12.91 9.21
N ARG A 71 -1.08 11.90 9.10
CA ARG A 71 -2.45 11.91 9.61
C ARG A 71 -2.87 10.51 10.07
N ALA A 72 -3.87 10.46 10.95
CA ALA A 72 -4.49 9.22 11.40
C ALA A 72 -5.79 8.87 10.64
N ARG A 73 -6.31 9.80 9.83
CA ARG A 73 -7.57 9.65 9.09
C ARG A 73 -7.48 10.29 7.71
N VAL A 74 -8.23 9.71 6.77
CA VAL A 74 -8.47 10.25 5.43
C VAL A 74 -9.98 10.47 5.30
N ASN A 75 -10.40 11.70 5.00
CA ASN A 75 -11.82 12.08 5.14
C ASN A 75 -12.59 11.93 3.83
N MET A 76 -11.90 11.96 2.69
CA MET A 76 -12.53 11.84 1.38
C MET A 76 -11.81 10.79 0.52
N PRO A 77 -12.52 10.08 -0.38
CA PRO A 77 -11.87 9.24 -1.38
C PRO A 77 -10.97 10.10 -2.28
N GLY A 78 -9.81 9.56 -2.66
CA GLY A 78 -8.77 10.22 -3.45
C GLY A 78 -7.78 11.07 -2.64
N GLU A 79 -8.09 11.38 -1.38
CA GLU A 79 -7.10 11.97 -0.48
C GLU A 79 -6.01 10.95 -0.12
N GLY A 80 -4.84 11.46 0.23
CA GLY A 80 -3.69 10.64 0.61
C GLY A 80 -3.13 10.97 1.98
N PHE A 81 -2.28 10.07 2.45
CA PHE A 81 -1.46 10.22 3.64
C PHE A 81 0.01 9.94 3.28
N THR A 82 0.92 10.63 3.94
CA THR A 82 2.35 10.56 3.67
C THR A 82 3.07 9.81 4.78
N LEU A 83 3.94 8.89 4.38
CA LEU A 83 4.79 8.12 5.27
C LEU A 83 6.08 8.90 5.57
N THR A 84 6.55 8.89 6.82
CA THR A 84 7.91 9.32 7.17
C THR A 84 8.64 8.16 7.82
N PHE A 85 9.86 7.87 7.35
CA PHE A 85 10.67 6.74 7.80
C PHE A 85 11.79 7.18 8.74
N ASN A 86 12.05 6.36 9.77
CA ASN A 86 13.03 6.65 10.82
C ASN A 86 14.35 5.86 10.66
N GLY A 87 14.59 5.22 9.51
CA GLY A 87 15.81 4.45 9.28
C GLY A 87 15.80 3.02 9.84
N VAL A 88 14.68 2.57 10.40
CA VAL A 88 14.50 1.18 10.83
C VAL A 88 14.10 0.33 9.64
N CYS A 89 14.78 -0.80 9.49
CA CYS A 89 14.48 -1.78 8.45
C CYS A 89 13.22 -2.57 8.80
N LEU A 90 12.36 -2.77 7.81
CA LEU A 90 11.09 -3.46 7.97
C LEU A 90 10.71 -4.15 6.66
N THR A 91 10.02 -5.28 6.76
CA THR A 91 9.58 -6.08 5.61
C THR A 91 8.09 -6.34 5.75
N ASP A 92 7.33 -5.88 4.75
CA ASP A 92 5.89 -6.07 4.61
C ASP A 92 5.07 -5.74 5.87
N MET A 93 5.47 -4.69 6.61
CA MET A 93 4.71 -4.20 7.75
C MET A 93 3.49 -3.42 7.26
N PRO A 94 2.26 -3.79 7.66
CA PRO A 94 1.08 -3.18 7.09
C PRO A 94 0.76 -1.81 7.71
N ILE A 95 0.31 -0.89 6.84
CA ILE A 95 -0.66 0.14 7.24
C ILE A 95 -2.05 -0.42 6.99
N THR A 96 -2.84 -0.58 8.04
CA THR A 96 -4.24 -0.97 7.92
C THR A 96 -5.09 0.28 7.70
N ILE A 97 -5.91 0.24 6.66
CA ILE A 97 -6.91 1.24 6.33
C ILE A 97 -8.26 0.60 6.61
N GLU A 98 -9.02 1.20 7.53
CA GLU A 98 -10.36 0.76 7.90
C GLU A 98 -11.36 1.83 7.48
N ASP A 99 -12.40 1.46 6.74
CA ASP A 99 -13.45 2.41 6.36
C ASP A 99 -14.58 2.50 7.38
N ALA A 100 -15.55 3.39 7.15
CA ALA A 100 -16.65 3.63 8.08
C ALA A 100 -17.61 2.43 8.26
N GLU A 101 -17.55 1.42 7.40
CA GLU A 101 -18.34 0.18 7.49
C GLU A 101 -17.51 -0.98 8.04
N GLY A 102 -16.27 -0.73 8.48
CA GLY A 102 -15.38 -1.71 9.08
C GLY A 102 -14.64 -2.59 8.06
N ARG A 103 -14.66 -2.25 6.76
CA ARG A 103 -13.88 -2.97 5.76
C ARG A 103 -12.41 -2.62 5.91
N LEU A 104 -11.56 -3.65 5.80
CA LEU A 104 -10.12 -3.53 5.99
C LEU A 104 -9.37 -3.67 4.67
N LEU A 105 -8.39 -2.80 4.49
CA LEU A 105 -7.36 -2.88 3.47
C LEU A 105 -5.99 -2.84 4.17
N ALA A 106 -5.03 -3.65 3.72
CA ALA A 106 -3.66 -3.63 4.22
C ALA A 106 -2.72 -3.19 3.10
N VAL A 107 -1.96 -2.12 3.33
CA VAL A 107 -0.89 -1.66 2.43
C VAL A 107 0.45 -2.10 3.03
N PRO A 108 1.12 -3.12 2.48
CA PRO A 108 2.42 -3.56 2.97
C PRO A 108 3.48 -2.50 2.67
N ILE A 109 4.24 -2.15 3.70
CA ILE A 109 5.37 -1.23 3.62
C ILE A 109 6.66 -2.03 3.83
N SER A 110 7.67 -1.75 3.02
CA SER A 110 9.02 -2.29 3.15
C SER A 110 10.06 -1.17 3.10
N ASN A 111 11.02 -1.20 4.02
CA ASN A 111 12.19 -0.33 4.05
C ASN A 111 13.44 -1.19 4.22
N ALA A 112 14.26 -1.28 3.18
CA ALA A 112 15.44 -2.14 3.15
C ALA A 112 16.63 -1.44 2.49
N PRO A 113 17.88 -1.82 2.80
CA PRO A 113 19.05 -1.33 2.07
C PRO A 113 19.00 -1.74 0.59
N ILE A 114 19.44 -0.87 -0.31
CA ILE A 114 19.56 -1.10 -1.76
C ILE A 114 20.98 -0.95 -2.28
#